data_AF-M2QG35-F1
#
_entry.id   AF-M2QG35-F1
#
_cell.length_a   1.000
_cell.length_b   1.000
_cell.length_c   1.000
_cell.angle_alpha   90.00
_cell.angle_beta   90.00
_cell.angle_gamma   90.00
#
_symmetry.space_group_name_H-M   'P 1'
#
loop_
_entity.id
_entity.type
_entity.pdbx_description
1 polymer ?
#
loop_
_entity_poly.entity_id
_entity_poly.type
_entity_poly.pdbx_seq_one_letter_code
_entity_poly.pdbx_strand_id
1 'polypeptide(L)'
;MGKISQIKILIDSIQYKKVSKEDFVCLIEQDDGNQIIKNIISSLKTRKFNKRQQIKLLILIFWSLNTQKTEDIAELILKKKFRFSTIKCNKDDIIFISFSKYLDYLVIIYNQFHMTNSNMYDYTPKVLLYFELIIQSWDCLMKIDSLTTTSTINFEEIITTSFYEQCKLYHKTITIFLSIIKRIDSLNLSELEEFVEYIIHAEKMKFCLWKKLKDNEHITQKYGKFMGVSYYQFTPFIEHLKERIILERKHNNSLENLKKIIQFEGFVEQEYLIMANCMLSYIENNMKKRNKSRKIYDY
;
A
#
# COMPACT_ATOMS: atom_id res chain seq x y z
N MET A 1 28.93 -31.97 -1.69
CA MET A 1 28.76 -30.98 -0.60
C MET A 1 27.27 -30.87 -0.23
N GLY A 2 26.94 -30.76 1.06
CA GLY A 2 25.53 -30.73 1.51
C GLY A 2 24.86 -29.35 1.36
N LYS A 3 23.53 -29.31 1.22
CA LYS A 3 22.74 -28.05 1.04
C LYS A 3 23.03 -26.99 2.11
N ILE A 4 23.20 -27.41 3.37
CA ILE A 4 23.52 -26.52 4.49
C ILE A 4 24.95 -25.96 4.39
N SER A 5 25.91 -26.74 3.89
CA SER A 5 27.29 -26.26 3.74
C SER A 5 27.39 -25.22 2.62
N GLN A 6 26.67 -25.40 1.51
CA GLN A 6 26.59 -24.42 0.42
C GLN A 6 26.02 -23.08 0.90
N ILE A 7 24.95 -23.11 1.70
CA ILE A 7 24.32 -21.90 2.24
C ILE A 7 25.21 -21.19 3.27
N LYS A 8 25.94 -21.94 4.12
CA LYS A 8 26.92 -21.34 5.03
C LYS A 8 28.03 -20.62 4.26
N ILE A 9 28.59 -21.25 3.23
CA ILE A 9 29.60 -20.63 2.35
C ILE A 9 29.06 -19.37 1.69
N LEU A 10 27.82 -19.37 1.22
CA LEU A 10 27.18 -18.18 0.64
C LEU A 10 27.05 -17.03 1.65
N ILE A 11 26.55 -17.33 2.87
CA ILE A 11 26.44 -16.32 3.94
C ILE A 11 27.82 -15.75 4.28
N ASP A 12 28.82 -16.62 4.42
CA ASP A 12 30.18 -16.21 4.77
C ASP A 12 30.78 -15.35 3.65
N SER A 13 30.64 -15.74 2.39
CA SER A 13 31.12 -14.95 1.24
C SER A 13 30.51 -13.55 1.18
N ILE A 14 29.22 -13.40 1.48
CA ILE A 14 28.55 -12.08 1.50
C ILE A 14 28.98 -11.28 2.75
N GLN A 15 29.07 -11.93 3.91
CA GLN A 15 29.51 -11.29 5.15
C GLN A 15 30.94 -10.74 5.05
N TYR A 16 31.83 -11.47 4.37
CA TYR A 16 33.21 -11.06 4.14
C TYR A 16 33.41 -10.27 2.84
N LYS A 17 32.33 -9.73 2.26
CA LYS A 17 32.34 -8.90 1.04
C LYS A 17 33.04 -9.54 -0.17
N LYS A 18 33.10 -10.87 -0.23
CA LYS A 18 33.60 -11.62 -1.39
C LYS A 18 32.56 -11.68 -2.52
N VAL A 19 31.29 -11.47 -2.17
CA VAL A 19 30.14 -11.40 -3.08
C VAL A 19 29.37 -10.15 -2.70
N SER A 20 29.22 -9.21 -3.65
CA SER A 20 28.38 -8.02 -3.49
C SER A 20 26.89 -8.36 -3.64
N LYS A 21 26.02 -7.38 -3.39
CA LYS A 21 24.58 -7.53 -3.64
C LYS A 21 24.33 -7.78 -5.12
N GLU A 22 25.03 -7.05 -5.97
CA GLU A 22 24.94 -7.09 -7.43
C GLU A 22 25.39 -8.46 -7.95
N ASP A 23 26.50 -9.00 -7.43
CA ASP A 23 26.97 -10.35 -7.74
C ASP A 23 25.94 -11.42 -7.35
N PHE A 24 25.35 -11.29 -6.16
CA PHE A 24 24.32 -12.22 -5.71
C PHE A 24 23.07 -12.16 -6.58
N VAL A 25 22.62 -10.97 -6.98
CA VAL A 25 21.48 -10.81 -7.90
C VAL A 25 21.77 -11.49 -9.24
N CYS A 26 22.96 -11.27 -9.82
CA CYS A 26 23.37 -11.94 -11.06
C CYS A 26 23.33 -13.48 -10.91
N LEU A 27 23.81 -14.00 -9.78
CA LEU A 27 23.76 -15.45 -9.49
C LEU A 27 22.32 -15.99 -9.42
N ILE A 28 21.39 -15.25 -8.84
CA ILE A 28 19.96 -15.63 -8.81
C ILE A 28 19.37 -15.61 -10.22
N GLU A 29 19.66 -14.58 -11.00
CA GLU A 29 19.16 -14.44 -12.37
C GLU A 29 19.67 -15.56 -13.30
N GLN A 30 20.85 -16.12 -13.02
CA GLN A 30 21.41 -17.26 -13.75
C GLN A 30 20.97 -18.64 -13.21
N ASP A 31 20.29 -18.71 -12.06
CA ASP A 31 19.83 -19.97 -11.44
C ASP A 31 18.50 -20.44 -12.02
N ASP A 32 18.51 -21.09 -13.19
CA ASP A 32 17.31 -21.55 -13.91
C ASP A 32 16.38 -22.45 -13.08
N GLY A 33 16.91 -23.15 -12.09
CA GLY A 33 16.15 -24.04 -11.22
C GLY A 33 15.66 -23.40 -9.92
N ASN A 34 15.97 -22.13 -9.66
CA ASN A 34 15.80 -21.46 -8.37
C ASN A 34 16.35 -22.32 -7.20
N GLN A 35 17.43 -23.08 -7.44
CA GLN A 35 18.02 -23.99 -6.45
C GLN A 35 18.60 -23.25 -5.25
N ILE A 36 19.19 -22.08 -5.45
CA ILE A 36 19.71 -21.21 -4.40
C ILE A 36 18.56 -20.84 -3.46
N ILE A 37 17.44 -20.35 -4.02
CA ILE A 37 16.24 -20.01 -3.24
C ILE A 37 15.65 -21.23 -2.54
N LYS A 38 15.55 -22.37 -3.23
CA LYS A 38 15.08 -23.63 -2.63
C LYS A 38 15.94 -24.02 -1.42
N ASN A 39 17.25 -23.83 -1.49
CA ASN A 39 18.19 -24.13 -0.42
C ASN A 39 18.11 -23.11 0.73
N ILE A 40 17.92 -21.83 0.44
CA ILE A 40 17.69 -20.77 1.45
C ILE A 40 16.40 -21.09 2.24
N ILE A 41 15.27 -21.35 1.56
CA ILE A 41 14.00 -21.71 2.21
C ILE A 41 14.16 -22.97 3.06
N SER A 42 14.83 -24.00 2.52
CA SER A 42 15.10 -25.22 3.27
C SER A 42 15.92 -24.95 4.53
N SER A 43 16.88 -24.02 4.46
CA SER A 43 17.76 -23.65 5.57
C SER A 43 17.03 -22.87 6.65
N LEU A 44 16.16 -21.93 6.26
CA LEU A 44 15.29 -21.17 7.16
C LEU A 44 14.31 -22.06 7.95
N LYS A 45 13.93 -23.23 7.41
CA LYS A 45 13.11 -24.23 8.12
C LYS A 45 13.89 -24.98 9.22
N THR A 46 15.22 -24.91 9.23
CA THR A 46 16.05 -25.66 10.20
C THR A 46 16.42 -24.81 11.41
N ARG A 47 16.65 -25.46 12.56
CA ARG A 47 17.21 -24.82 13.77
C ARG A 47 18.74 -24.68 13.76
N LYS A 48 19.40 -24.96 12.63
CA LYS A 48 20.86 -25.08 12.53
C LYS A 48 21.59 -23.75 12.36
N PHE A 49 20.88 -22.70 11.98
CA PHE A 49 21.43 -21.35 11.78
C PHE A 49 21.13 -20.48 12.99
N ASN A 50 22.12 -19.71 13.43
CA ASN A 50 21.93 -18.73 14.51
C ASN A 50 21.13 -17.51 14.02
N LYS A 51 20.75 -16.62 14.95
CA LYS A 51 19.96 -15.41 14.66
C LYS A 51 20.54 -14.56 13.53
N ARG A 52 21.84 -14.25 13.59
CA ARG A 52 22.53 -13.42 12.58
C ARG A 52 22.47 -14.05 11.18
N GLN A 53 22.69 -15.36 11.10
CA GLN A 53 22.61 -16.09 9.83
C GLN A 53 21.19 -16.11 9.27
N GLN A 54 20.18 -16.29 10.10
CA GLN A 54 18.78 -16.26 9.64
C GLN A 54 18.37 -14.87 9.16
N ILE A 55 18.78 -13.81 9.86
CA ILE A 55 18.61 -12.43 9.40
C ILE A 55 19.20 -12.24 8.01
N LYS A 56 20.44 -12.72 7.79
CA LYS A 56 21.08 -12.67 6.47
C LYS A 56 20.28 -13.44 5.42
N LEU A 57 19.77 -14.63 5.74
CA LEU A 57 18.93 -15.38 4.81
C LEU A 57 17.64 -14.64 4.43
N LEU A 58 17.00 -13.92 5.36
CA LEU A 58 15.83 -13.07 5.04
C LEU A 58 16.21 -11.91 4.10
N ILE A 59 17.36 -11.29 4.31
CA ILE A 59 17.87 -10.23 3.42
C ILE A 59 18.14 -10.78 2.02
N LEU A 60 18.73 -11.97 1.90
CA LEU A 60 18.95 -12.60 0.58
C LEU A 60 17.63 -12.87 -0.13
N ILE A 61 16.60 -13.33 0.59
CA ILE A 61 15.25 -13.48 0.03
C ILE A 61 14.71 -12.14 -0.44
N PHE A 62 14.83 -11.09 0.38
CA PHE A 62 14.40 -9.75 -0.01
C PHE A 62 15.07 -9.28 -1.31
N TRP A 63 16.38 -9.45 -1.44
CA TRP A 63 17.11 -9.13 -2.66
C TRP A 63 16.63 -9.94 -3.85
N SER A 64 16.38 -11.23 -3.64
CA SER A 64 15.91 -12.14 -4.69
C SER A 64 14.53 -11.74 -5.22
N LEU A 65 13.64 -11.25 -4.34
CA LEU A 65 12.33 -10.69 -4.68
C LEU A 65 12.39 -9.30 -5.35
N ASN A 66 13.58 -8.75 -5.59
CA ASN A 66 13.79 -7.50 -6.30
C ASN A 66 14.63 -7.71 -7.58
N THR A 67 14.50 -8.89 -8.21
CA THR A 67 15.22 -9.27 -9.44
C THR A 67 14.26 -9.46 -10.61
N GLN A 68 14.78 -9.75 -11.80
CA GLN A 68 13.92 -10.14 -12.94
C GLN A 68 13.12 -11.43 -12.67
N LYS A 69 13.57 -12.30 -11.76
CA LYS A 69 12.90 -13.56 -11.39
C LYS A 69 11.87 -13.43 -10.26
N THR A 70 11.47 -12.21 -9.93
CA THR A 70 10.61 -11.93 -8.76
C THR A 70 9.32 -12.78 -8.74
N GLU A 71 8.63 -12.90 -9.87
CA GLU A 71 7.37 -13.67 -9.96
C GLU A 71 7.59 -15.17 -9.74
N ASP A 72 8.60 -15.76 -10.38
CA ASP A 72 8.96 -17.18 -10.24
C ASP A 72 9.34 -17.53 -8.79
N ILE A 73 10.07 -16.63 -8.14
CA ILE A 73 10.52 -16.78 -6.74
C ILE A 73 9.32 -16.70 -5.81
N ALA A 74 8.42 -15.73 -6.01
CA ALA A 74 7.21 -15.57 -5.21
C ALA A 74 6.29 -16.79 -5.36
N GLU A 75 6.06 -17.26 -6.59
CA GLU A 75 5.26 -18.45 -6.89
C GLU A 75 5.87 -19.70 -6.23
N LEU A 76 7.19 -19.87 -6.28
CA LEU A 76 7.90 -20.96 -5.62
C LEU A 76 7.68 -20.96 -4.10
N ILE A 77 7.76 -19.80 -3.45
CA ILE A 77 7.56 -19.66 -2.00
C ILE A 77 6.12 -20.06 -1.61
N LEU A 78 5.13 -19.58 -2.38
CA LEU A 78 3.71 -19.89 -2.16
C LEU A 78 3.39 -21.36 -2.41
N LYS A 79 3.90 -21.95 -3.51
CA LYS A 79 3.77 -23.40 -3.79
C LYS A 79 4.32 -24.26 -2.66
N LYS A 80 5.42 -23.81 -2.03
CA LYS A 80 6.00 -24.49 -0.86
C LYS A 80 5.26 -24.23 0.46
N LYS A 81 4.19 -23.43 0.44
CA LYS A 81 3.41 -22.99 1.61
C LYS A 81 4.32 -22.47 2.74
N PHE A 82 5.41 -21.79 2.38
CA PHE A 82 6.36 -21.28 3.35
C PHE A 82 5.94 -19.87 3.78
N ARG A 83 5.98 -19.62 5.10
CA ARG A 83 5.73 -18.31 5.70
C ARG A 83 6.91 -17.92 6.55
N PHE A 84 7.59 -16.82 6.21
CA PHE A 84 8.74 -16.30 6.94
C PHE A 84 8.35 -15.98 8.39
N SER A 85 7.14 -15.47 8.63
CA SER A 85 6.62 -15.20 9.97
C SER A 85 6.51 -16.43 10.89
N THR A 86 6.61 -17.65 10.35
CA THR A 86 6.54 -18.90 11.13
C THR A 86 7.90 -19.45 11.56
N ILE A 87 9.00 -18.79 11.18
CA ILE A 87 10.34 -19.18 11.60
C ILE A 87 10.43 -19.13 13.13
N LYS A 88 10.67 -20.29 13.75
CA LYS A 88 10.57 -20.45 15.22
C LYS A 88 11.67 -19.75 16.00
N CYS A 89 12.77 -19.37 15.36
CA CYS A 89 13.87 -18.69 16.01
C CYS A 89 13.54 -17.21 16.12
N ASN A 90 13.70 -16.62 17.31
CA ASN A 90 13.52 -15.18 17.57
C ASN A 90 12.05 -14.69 17.56
N LYS A 91 11.13 -15.50 18.12
CA LYS A 91 9.71 -15.12 18.30
C LYS A 91 9.47 -13.88 19.15
N ASP A 92 10.49 -13.39 19.85
CA ASP A 92 10.40 -12.22 20.72
C ASP A 92 11.08 -10.98 20.10
N ASP A 93 11.74 -11.12 18.94
CA ASP A 93 12.43 -10.01 18.28
C ASP A 93 11.50 -9.29 17.29
N ILE A 94 11.08 -8.07 17.68
CA ILE A 94 10.12 -7.26 16.92
C ILE A 94 10.64 -6.96 15.51
N ILE A 95 11.93 -6.66 15.33
CA ILE A 95 12.50 -6.33 14.02
C ILE A 95 12.43 -7.56 13.12
N PHE A 96 12.88 -8.72 13.61
CA PHE A 96 12.86 -9.97 12.87
C PHE A 96 11.43 -10.38 12.47
N ILE A 97 10.49 -10.34 13.41
CA ILE A 97 9.09 -10.71 13.18
C ILE A 97 8.44 -9.77 12.16
N SER A 98 8.65 -8.48 12.33
CA SER A 98 8.04 -7.47 11.47
C SER A 98 8.59 -7.56 10.05
N PHE A 99 9.91 -7.75 9.89
CA PHE A 99 10.51 -7.93 8.57
C PHE A 99 10.06 -9.24 7.91
N SER A 100 9.92 -10.32 8.69
CA SER A 100 9.42 -11.60 8.20
C SER A 100 7.98 -11.51 7.70
N LYS A 101 7.10 -10.81 8.44
CA LYS A 101 5.72 -10.56 8.00
C LYS A 101 5.66 -9.69 6.75
N TYR A 102 6.52 -8.67 6.67
CA TYR A 102 6.65 -7.85 5.46
C TYR A 102 7.04 -8.70 4.24
N LEU A 103 7.98 -9.64 4.37
CA LEU A 103 8.32 -10.57 3.29
C LEU A 103 7.16 -11.49 2.89
N ASP A 104 6.35 -11.94 3.85
CA ASP A 104 5.14 -12.73 3.54
C ASP A 104 4.18 -11.92 2.66
N TYR A 105 3.91 -10.65 3.00
CA TYR A 105 3.06 -9.78 2.19
C TYR A 105 3.68 -9.43 0.83
N LEU A 106 4.98 -9.18 0.80
CA LEU A 106 5.70 -8.86 -0.44
C LEU A 106 5.60 -10.00 -1.45
N VAL A 107 5.70 -11.25 -1.00
CA VAL A 107 5.50 -12.45 -1.83
C VAL A 107 4.08 -12.53 -2.39
N ILE A 108 3.06 -12.26 -1.57
CA ILE A 108 1.67 -12.23 -2.03
C ILE A 108 1.48 -11.14 -3.08
N ILE A 109 2.00 -9.94 -2.80
CA ILE A 109 1.93 -8.79 -3.68
C ILE A 109 2.55 -9.13 -5.04
N TYR A 110 3.79 -9.61 -5.07
CA TYR A 110 4.48 -9.90 -6.32
C TYR A 110 3.89 -11.09 -7.10
N ASN A 111 3.25 -12.03 -6.43
CA ASN A 111 2.60 -13.15 -7.12
C ASN A 111 1.24 -12.78 -7.71
N GLN A 112 0.45 -11.97 -7.02
CA GLN A 112 -0.94 -11.69 -7.38
C GLN A 112 -1.12 -10.43 -8.23
N PHE A 113 -0.14 -9.52 -8.17
CA PHE A 113 -0.22 -8.19 -8.74
C PHE A 113 0.98 -7.95 -9.66
N HIS A 114 0.81 -8.31 -10.94
CA HIS A 114 1.82 -8.13 -11.97
C HIS A 114 2.16 -6.65 -12.15
N MET A 115 3.38 -6.28 -11.76
CA MET A 115 3.85 -4.89 -11.72
C MET A 115 4.15 -4.29 -13.10
N THR A 116 4.10 -5.10 -14.16
CA THR A 116 4.52 -4.75 -15.52
C THR A 116 3.40 -4.18 -16.39
N ASN A 117 2.14 -4.30 -16.00
CA ASN A 117 1.01 -3.79 -16.78
C ASN A 117 0.52 -2.43 -16.24
N SER A 118 0.58 -1.39 -17.08
CA SER A 118 0.08 -0.04 -16.77
C SER A 118 -1.39 0.00 -16.32
N ASN A 119 -2.17 -1.00 -16.73
CA ASN A 119 -3.60 -1.08 -16.45
C ASN A 119 -3.92 -1.69 -15.08
N MET A 120 -2.93 -2.13 -14.30
CA MET A 120 -3.19 -2.63 -12.94
C MET A 120 -3.70 -1.52 -12.00
N TYR A 121 -3.45 -0.25 -12.35
CA TYR A 121 -3.87 0.92 -11.58
C TYR A 121 -5.20 1.52 -12.05
N ASP A 122 -5.81 0.92 -13.08
CA ASP A 122 -7.20 1.16 -13.40
C ASP A 122 -8.06 0.49 -12.32
N TYR A 123 -9.03 1.23 -11.78
CA TYR A 123 -9.88 0.74 -10.71
C TYR A 123 -10.48 -0.65 -11.07
N THR A 124 -10.17 -1.65 -10.24
CA THR A 124 -10.73 -3.01 -10.25
C THR A 124 -10.91 -3.47 -8.80
N PRO A 125 -11.80 -4.43 -8.48
CA PRO A 125 -11.92 -4.96 -7.11
C PRO A 125 -10.61 -5.49 -6.52
N LYS A 126 -9.66 -5.90 -7.37
CA LYS A 126 -8.31 -6.30 -6.95
C LYS A 126 -7.51 -5.17 -6.33
N VAL A 127 -7.82 -3.91 -6.65
CA VAL A 127 -7.09 -2.73 -6.16
C VAL A 127 -7.33 -2.49 -4.68
N LEU A 128 -8.52 -2.80 -4.14
CA LEU A 128 -8.80 -2.70 -2.70
C LEU A 128 -7.97 -3.71 -1.91
N LEU A 129 -7.96 -4.98 -2.33
CA LEU A 129 -7.08 -6.01 -1.76
C LEU A 129 -5.59 -5.62 -1.83
N TYR A 130 -5.18 -4.99 -2.93
CA TYR A 130 -3.83 -4.47 -3.05
C TYR A 130 -3.53 -3.39 -1.99
N PHE A 131 -4.44 -2.42 -1.78
CA PHE A 131 -4.27 -1.42 -0.73
C PHE A 131 -4.20 -2.01 0.66
N GLU A 132 -5.06 -2.98 0.96
CA GLU A 132 -5.03 -3.70 2.23
C GLU A 132 -3.64 -4.30 2.49
N LEU A 133 -3.08 -5.01 1.51
CA LEU A 133 -1.75 -5.62 1.61
C LEU A 133 -0.63 -4.58 1.75
N ILE A 134 -0.75 -3.43 1.08
CA ILE A 134 0.23 -2.34 1.21
C ILE A 134 0.16 -1.69 2.60
N ILE A 135 -1.04 -1.49 3.14
CA ILE A 135 -1.22 -0.96 4.51
C ILE A 135 -0.68 -1.95 5.54
N GLN A 136 -0.97 -3.24 5.40
CA GLN A 136 -0.41 -4.27 6.28
C GLN A 136 1.13 -4.37 6.18
N SER A 137 1.67 -4.22 4.97
CA SER A 137 3.12 -4.16 4.73
C SER A 137 3.74 -2.95 5.43
N TRP A 138 3.11 -1.79 5.29
CA TRP A 138 3.52 -0.56 5.95
C TRP A 138 3.54 -0.70 7.47
N ASP A 139 2.47 -1.22 8.08
CA ASP A 139 2.35 -1.41 9.53
C ASP A 139 3.42 -2.35 10.08
N CYS A 140 3.87 -3.32 9.28
CA CYS A 140 5.03 -4.14 9.62
C CYS A 140 6.31 -3.32 9.62
N LEU A 141 6.59 -2.60 8.53
CA LEU A 141 7.82 -1.81 8.41
C LEU A 141 7.91 -0.68 9.44
N MET A 142 6.78 -0.12 9.87
CA MET A 142 6.74 0.93 10.88
C MET A 142 7.25 0.47 12.26
N LYS A 143 7.04 -0.80 12.59
CA LYS A 143 7.53 -1.42 13.85
C LYS A 143 9.05 -1.64 13.83
N ILE A 144 9.68 -1.52 12.66
CA ILE A 144 11.13 -1.56 12.50
C ILE A 144 11.63 -0.12 12.67
N ASP A 145 12.02 0.22 13.90
CA ASP A 145 12.50 1.56 14.23
C ASP A 145 14.02 1.62 14.33
N SER A 146 14.59 2.63 13.66
CA SER A 146 16.00 3.00 13.70
C SER A 146 16.47 3.55 15.05
N LEU A 147 15.55 3.95 15.94
CA LEU A 147 15.87 4.62 17.20
C LEU A 147 16.21 3.69 18.38
N THR A 148 16.15 2.35 18.17
CA THR A 148 16.50 1.39 19.23
C THR A 148 18.01 1.11 19.27
N THR A 149 18.71 1.87 20.10
CA THR A 149 20.18 2.02 20.18
C THR A 149 21.00 0.80 20.62
N THR A 150 20.41 -0.36 20.90
CA THR A 150 21.15 -1.52 21.45
C THR A 150 21.24 -2.74 20.52
N SER A 151 20.53 -2.77 19.38
CA SER A 151 20.48 -3.93 18.47
C SER A 151 21.04 -3.67 17.05
N THR A 152 21.62 -2.49 16.85
CA THR A 152 21.83 -1.82 15.54
C THR A 152 22.75 -2.56 14.56
N ILE A 153 23.84 -3.20 15.00
CA ILE A 153 24.82 -3.79 14.06
C ILE A 153 24.23 -5.00 13.30
N ASN A 154 23.46 -5.85 13.97
CA ASN A 154 22.95 -7.08 13.34
C ASN A 154 21.77 -6.82 12.39
N PHE A 155 21.11 -5.66 12.52
CA PHE A 155 19.88 -5.33 11.80
C PHE A 155 20.00 -4.08 10.92
N GLU A 156 21.15 -3.41 10.86
CA GLU A 156 21.38 -2.16 10.12
C GLU A 156 20.82 -2.21 8.69
N GLU A 157 21.05 -3.33 8.02
CA GLU A 157 20.60 -3.58 6.65
C GLU A 157 19.08 -3.72 6.55
N ILE A 158 18.43 -4.40 7.51
CA ILE A 158 16.97 -4.49 7.60
C ILE A 158 16.38 -3.12 7.89
N ILE A 159 16.95 -2.36 8.81
CA ILE A 159 16.49 -1.02 9.18
C ILE A 159 16.55 -0.08 7.97
N THR A 160 17.70 -0.05 7.29
CA THR A 160 17.91 0.77 6.10
C THR A 160 16.94 0.38 4.98
N THR A 161 16.84 -0.92 4.69
CA THR A 161 15.92 -1.47 3.68
C THR A 161 14.48 -1.11 4.01
N SER A 162 14.07 -1.27 5.26
CA SER A 162 12.70 -1.00 5.72
C SER A 162 12.33 0.47 5.54
N PHE A 163 13.27 1.40 5.74
CA PHE A 163 13.04 2.81 5.50
C PHE A 163 12.82 3.11 4.00
N TYR A 164 13.64 2.54 3.12
CA TYR A 164 13.46 2.71 1.67
C TYR A 164 12.14 2.12 1.17
N GLU A 165 11.80 0.93 1.64
CA GLU A 165 10.55 0.28 1.26
C GLU A 165 9.34 1.06 1.77
N GLN A 166 9.42 1.67 2.97
CA GLN A 166 8.42 2.63 3.42
C GLN A 166 8.24 3.78 2.39
N CYS A 167 9.32 4.46 1.97
CA CYS A 167 9.22 5.52 0.97
C CYS A 167 8.60 5.06 -0.37
N LYS A 168 9.00 3.87 -0.87
CA LYS A 168 8.45 3.29 -2.11
C LYS A 168 6.96 2.98 -1.99
N LEU A 169 6.56 2.32 -0.89
CA LEU A 169 5.16 1.96 -0.64
C LEU A 169 4.31 3.23 -0.60
N TYR A 170 4.72 4.26 0.15
CA TYR A 170 4.01 5.53 0.19
C TYR A 170 3.85 6.15 -1.20
N HIS A 171 4.93 6.30 -1.96
CA HIS A 171 4.89 6.85 -3.32
C HIS A 171 3.91 6.08 -4.22
N LYS A 172 3.96 4.75 -4.14
CA LYS A 172 3.11 3.88 -4.94
C LYS A 172 1.64 4.00 -4.54
N THR A 173 1.33 4.00 -3.24
CA THR A 173 -0.03 4.21 -2.73
C THR A 173 -0.63 5.52 -3.25
N ILE A 174 0.13 6.61 -3.20
CA ILE A 174 -0.33 7.92 -3.71
C ILE A 174 -0.57 7.88 -5.22
N THR A 175 0.33 7.25 -5.99
CA THR A 175 0.18 7.12 -7.45
C THR A 175 -1.12 6.40 -7.82
N ILE A 176 -1.47 5.35 -7.06
CA ILE A 176 -2.69 4.58 -7.27
C ILE A 176 -3.92 5.40 -6.88
N PHE A 177 -3.90 6.13 -5.76
CA PHE A 177 -4.99 7.03 -5.41
C PHE A 177 -5.25 8.05 -6.51
N LEU A 178 -4.21 8.73 -7.02
CA LEU A 178 -4.37 9.70 -8.10
C LEU A 178 -4.96 9.08 -9.38
N SER A 179 -4.80 7.77 -9.58
CA SER A 179 -5.39 7.04 -10.70
C SER A 179 -6.87 6.73 -10.46
N ILE A 180 -7.24 6.32 -9.25
CA ILE A 180 -8.62 5.97 -8.86
C ILE A 180 -9.50 7.21 -8.69
N ILE A 181 -8.95 8.32 -8.19
CA ILE A 181 -9.68 9.59 -8.00
C ILE A 181 -10.37 10.03 -9.30
N LYS A 182 -9.76 9.75 -10.46
CA LYS A 182 -10.33 10.05 -11.79
C LYS A 182 -11.59 9.24 -12.12
N ARG A 183 -11.86 8.17 -11.37
CA ARG A 183 -12.97 7.23 -11.58
C ARG A 183 -13.85 7.12 -10.32
N ILE A 184 -13.76 8.07 -9.39
CA ILE A 184 -14.41 7.95 -8.08
C ILE A 184 -15.93 7.79 -8.18
N ASP A 185 -16.56 8.36 -9.22
CA ASP A 185 -18.00 8.25 -9.47
C ASP A 185 -18.44 6.81 -9.77
N SER A 186 -17.52 5.91 -10.14
CA SER A 186 -17.80 4.50 -10.38
C SER A 186 -17.76 3.61 -9.14
N LEU A 187 -17.31 4.13 -7.99
CA LEU A 187 -17.29 3.40 -6.73
C LEU A 187 -18.70 3.33 -6.13
N ASN A 188 -19.11 2.15 -5.67
CA ASN A 188 -20.30 2.02 -4.83
C ASN A 188 -20.02 2.52 -3.39
N LEU A 189 -21.06 2.65 -2.59
CA LEU A 189 -20.96 3.21 -1.23
C LEU A 189 -19.96 2.47 -0.33
N SER A 190 -19.93 1.14 -0.36
CA SER A 190 -19.00 0.33 0.45
C SER A 190 -17.55 0.54 0.00
N GLU A 191 -17.31 0.52 -1.32
CA GLU A 191 -15.99 0.72 -1.91
C GLU A 191 -15.48 2.15 -1.64
N LEU A 192 -16.38 3.14 -1.66
CA LEU A 192 -16.07 4.53 -1.37
C LEU A 192 -15.67 4.73 0.10
N GLU A 193 -16.36 4.06 1.03
CA GLU A 193 -16.03 4.07 2.46
C GLU A 193 -14.65 3.46 2.73
N GLU A 194 -14.37 2.27 2.17
CA GLU A 194 -13.04 1.64 2.27
C GLU A 194 -11.94 2.52 1.66
N PHE A 195 -12.22 3.14 0.51
CA PHE A 195 -11.27 4.02 -0.16
C PHE A 195 -10.90 5.24 0.70
N VAL A 196 -11.88 5.85 1.38
CA VAL A 196 -11.65 6.96 2.32
C VAL A 196 -10.74 6.52 3.47
N GLU A 197 -10.97 5.34 4.04
CA GLU A 197 -10.12 4.79 5.10
C GLU A 197 -8.67 4.60 4.64
N TYR A 198 -8.48 4.11 3.42
CA TYR A 198 -7.14 3.93 2.84
C TYR A 198 -6.40 5.25 2.65
N ILE A 199 -7.08 6.31 2.19
CA ILE A 199 -6.48 7.65 2.06
C ILE A 199 -6.03 8.17 3.43
N ILE A 200 -6.91 8.05 4.44
CA ILE A 200 -6.58 8.45 5.82
C ILE A 200 -5.36 7.67 6.33
N HIS A 201 -5.29 6.37 6.06
CA HIS A 201 -4.14 5.56 6.41
C HIS A 201 -2.86 6.09 5.75
N ALA A 202 -2.87 6.36 4.45
CA ALA A 202 -1.70 6.89 3.75
C ALA A 202 -1.24 8.26 4.25
N GLU A 203 -2.16 9.14 4.65
CA GLU A 203 -1.79 10.41 5.29
C GLU A 203 -1.09 10.18 6.63
N LYS A 204 -1.53 9.20 7.43
CA LYS A 204 -0.81 8.77 8.64
C LYS A 204 0.57 8.20 8.31
N MET A 205 0.71 7.40 7.25
CA MET A 205 2.02 6.87 6.80
C MET A 205 3.00 8.00 6.48
N LYS A 206 2.54 8.99 5.69
CA LYS A 206 3.31 10.19 5.34
C LYS A 206 3.81 10.91 6.59
N PHE A 207 2.93 11.12 7.56
CA PHE A 207 3.30 11.78 8.81
C PHE A 207 4.36 11.00 9.59
N CYS A 208 4.19 9.68 9.70
CA CYS A 208 5.17 8.82 10.35
C CYS A 208 6.55 8.88 9.67
N LEU A 209 6.61 8.88 8.32
CA LEU A 209 7.85 9.09 7.57
C LEU A 209 8.49 10.43 7.86
N TRP A 210 7.69 11.49 7.79
CA TRP A 210 8.16 12.85 8.01
C TRP A 210 8.73 13.00 9.42
N LYS A 211 8.05 12.46 10.44
CA LYS A 211 8.54 12.46 11.82
C LYS A 211 9.86 11.70 11.95
N LYS A 212 9.96 10.49 11.39
CA LYS A 212 11.21 9.70 11.39
C LYS A 212 12.37 10.46 10.73
N LEU A 213 12.10 11.16 9.64
CA LEU A 213 13.11 11.97 8.93
C LEU A 213 13.53 13.19 9.75
N LYS A 214 12.55 13.93 10.29
CA LYS A 214 12.79 15.12 11.13
C LYS A 214 13.63 14.78 12.37
N ASP A 215 13.33 13.66 13.01
CA ASP A 215 13.93 13.28 14.29
C ASP A 215 15.24 12.46 14.12
N ASN A 216 15.63 12.09 12.89
CA ASN A 216 16.81 11.28 12.61
C ASN A 216 17.86 12.03 11.78
N GLU A 217 18.84 12.62 12.48
CA GLU A 217 19.96 13.34 11.86
C GLU A 217 20.79 12.46 10.93
N HIS A 218 21.01 11.19 11.26
CA HIS A 218 21.79 10.27 10.42
C HIS A 218 21.11 10.01 9.07
N ILE A 219 19.80 9.75 9.07
CA ILE A 219 19.02 9.58 7.84
C ILE A 219 19.00 10.90 7.05
N THR A 220 18.81 12.03 7.72
CA THR A 220 18.81 13.37 7.09
C THR A 220 20.17 13.72 6.47
N GLN A 221 21.27 13.40 7.13
CA GLN A 221 22.63 13.60 6.61
C GLN A 221 22.90 12.68 5.40
N LYS A 222 22.45 11.42 5.47
CA LYS A 222 22.72 10.42 4.43
C LYS A 222 21.84 10.58 3.18
N TYR A 223 20.60 11.05 3.34
CA TYR A 223 19.60 11.08 2.27
C TYR A 223 18.99 12.45 1.99
N GLY A 224 19.42 13.49 2.72
CA GLY A 224 18.97 14.87 2.53
C GLY A 224 17.75 15.25 3.37
N LYS A 225 17.42 16.54 3.35
CA LYS A 225 16.24 17.09 4.03
C LYS A 225 15.00 16.89 3.16
N PHE A 226 13.95 16.32 3.75
CA PHE A 226 12.64 16.26 3.09
C PHE A 226 11.94 17.61 3.27
N MET A 227 11.56 18.27 2.17
CA MET A 227 10.67 19.42 2.23
C MET A 227 9.31 18.92 2.75
N GLY A 228 8.87 19.46 3.88
CA GLY A 228 7.59 19.09 4.48
C GLY A 228 6.47 19.44 3.52
N VAL A 229 5.84 18.42 2.94
CA VAL A 229 4.60 18.61 2.19
C VAL A 229 3.46 18.70 3.20
N SER A 230 2.48 19.57 2.95
CA SER A 230 1.34 19.81 3.85
C SER A 230 0.78 18.49 4.43
N TYR A 231 0.51 18.47 5.73
CA TYR A 231 0.02 17.29 6.45
C TYR A 231 -1.31 16.77 5.85
N TYR A 232 -2.15 17.68 5.36
CA TYR A 232 -3.52 17.46 4.90
C TYR A 232 -3.68 17.63 3.39
N GLN A 233 -2.91 16.88 2.59
CA GLN A 233 -2.94 17.04 1.13
C GLN A 233 -4.24 16.52 0.52
N PHE A 234 -4.82 15.48 1.11
CA PHE A 234 -6.07 14.89 0.64
C PHE A 234 -7.26 15.30 1.50
N THR A 235 -7.09 16.09 2.56
CA THR A 235 -8.21 16.44 3.46
C THR A 235 -9.39 17.12 2.77
N PRO A 236 -9.20 18.13 1.90
CA PRO A 236 -10.34 18.68 1.16
C PRO A 236 -11.08 17.63 0.31
N PHE A 237 -10.33 16.66 -0.21
CA PHE A 237 -10.88 15.57 -0.99
C PHE A 237 -11.61 14.54 -0.11
N ILE A 238 -11.05 14.17 1.04
CA ILE A 238 -11.68 13.29 2.04
C ILE A 238 -13.02 13.88 2.50
N GLU A 239 -13.06 15.18 2.82
CA GLU A 239 -14.30 15.83 3.25
C GLU A 239 -15.37 15.82 2.13
N HIS A 240 -14.97 16.07 0.88
CA HIS A 240 -15.86 15.92 -0.27
C HIS A 240 -16.43 14.50 -0.40
N LEU A 241 -15.61 13.46 -0.22
CA LEU A 241 -16.10 12.07 -0.28
C LEU A 241 -17.03 11.72 0.89
N LYS A 242 -16.76 12.24 2.10
CA LYS A 242 -17.67 12.07 3.24
C LYS A 242 -19.03 12.72 3.00
N GLU A 243 -19.06 13.91 2.41
CA GLU A 243 -20.31 14.57 2.02
C GLU A 243 -21.10 13.72 1.02
N ARG A 244 -20.42 13.17 0.01
CA ARG A 244 -21.03 12.23 -0.96
C ARG A 244 -21.60 10.99 -0.26
N ILE A 245 -20.86 10.37 0.65
CA ILE A 245 -21.33 9.22 1.46
C ILE A 245 -22.61 9.59 2.23
N ILE A 246 -22.65 10.77 2.86
CA ILE A 246 -23.83 11.24 3.61
C ILE A 246 -25.03 11.40 2.66
N LEU A 247 -24.83 11.96 1.47
CA LEU A 247 -25.90 12.14 0.48
C LEU A 247 -26.40 10.78 -0.04
N GLU A 248 -25.50 9.86 -0.40
CA GLU A 248 -25.87 8.52 -0.86
C GLU A 248 -26.57 7.70 0.23
N ARG A 249 -26.12 7.79 1.50
CA ARG A 249 -26.82 7.17 2.65
C ARG A 249 -28.20 7.78 2.88
N LYS A 250 -28.37 9.10 2.72
CA LYS A 250 -29.69 9.75 2.80
C LYS A 250 -30.60 9.31 1.66
N HIS A 251 -30.07 9.16 0.44
CA HIS A 251 -30.81 8.64 -0.71
C HIS A 251 -31.14 7.15 -0.60
N ASN A 252 -30.24 6.33 -0.07
CA ASN A 252 -30.47 4.90 0.16
C ASN A 252 -31.43 4.65 1.32
N ASN A 253 -31.32 5.42 2.42
CA ASN A 253 -32.29 5.41 3.51
C ASN A 253 -33.65 5.96 3.06
N SER A 254 -33.68 6.94 2.14
CA SER A 254 -34.92 7.39 1.53
C SER A 254 -35.47 6.37 0.53
N LEU A 255 -34.64 5.57 -0.16
CA LEU A 255 -35.04 4.48 -1.05
C LEU A 255 -35.54 3.23 -0.31
N GLU A 256 -34.92 2.86 0.81
CA GLU A 256 -35.41 1.80 1.71
C GLU A 256 -36.71 2.23 2.42
N ASN A 257 -36.81 3.49 2.84
CA ASN A 257 -38.06 4.05 3.32
C ASN A 257 -39.08 4.20 2.18
N LEU A 258 -38.68 4.55 0.95
CA LEU A 258 -39.56 4.60 -0.23
C LEU A 258 -40.05 3.21 -0.60
N LYS A 259 -39.27 2.13 -0.45
CA LYS A 259 -39.77 0.76 -0.67
C LYS A 259 -40.77 0.34 0.41
N LYS A 260 -40.65 0.84 1.64
CA LYS A 260 -41.65 0.66 2.71
C LYS A 260 -42.89 1.56 2.53
N ILE A 261 -42.71 2.76 1.98
CA ILE A 261 -43.76 3.75 1.74
C ILE A 261 -44.48 3.48 0.41
N ILE A 262 -43.86 2.90 -0.62
CA ILE A 262 -44.55 2.52 -1.87
C ILE A 262 -45.52 1.33 -1.66
N GLN A 263 -45.39 0.61 -0.54
CA GLN A 263 -46.42 -0.32 -0.06
C GLN A 263 -47.57 0.37 0.70
N PHE A 264 -47.44 1.65 0.99
CA PHE A 264 -48.36 2.48 1.77
C PHE A 264 -48.65 3.79 1.00
N GLU A 265 -49.72 3.81 0.20
CA GLU A 265 -50.44 5.04 -0.19
C GLU A 265 -49.77 5.88 -1.32
N GLY A 266 -50.22 5.90 -2.57
CA GLY A 266 -51.60 6.06 -3.01
C GLY A 266 -52.10 7.53 -3.03
N PHE A 267 -51.38 8.55 -2.52
CA PHE A 267 -52.05 9.83 -2.19
C PHE A 267 -51.35 11.20 -2.41
N VAL A 268 -50.11 11.33 -2.93
CA VAL A 268 -49.42 12.67 -2.91
C VAL A 268 -48.92 13.14 -4.27
N GLU A 269 -49.82 13.30 -5.24
CA GLU A 269 -49.49 13.76 -6.61
C GLU A 269 -49.71 15.28 -6.81
N GLN A 270 -50.58 15.93 -6.02
CA GLN A 270 -50.98 17.32 -6.23
C GLN A 270 -49.98 18.37 -5.68
N GLU A 271 -49.32 18.11 -4.56
CA GLU A 271 -48.41 19.09 -3.96
C GLU A 271 -47.06 19.20 -4.68
N TYR A 272 -46.58 18.10 -5.28
CA TYR A 272 -45.36 18.09 -6.09
C TYR A 272 -45.51 18.89 -7.39
N LEU A 273 -46.71 18.93 -7.97
CA LEU A 273 -47.01 19.71 -9.16
C LEU A 273 -46.97 21.22 -8.87
N ILE A 274 -47.43 21.64 -7.68
CA ILE A 274 -47.37 23.03 -7.23
C ILE A 274 -45.90 23.45 -7.02
N MET A 275 -45.09 22.61 -6.40
CA MET A 275 -43.68 22.90 -6.14
C MET A 275 -42.83 22.94 -7.42
N ALA A 276 -43.08 22.03 -8.37
CA ALA A 276 -42.42 22.03 -9.68
C ALA A 276 -42.73 23.28 -10.50
N ASN A 277 -43.98 23.75 -10.48
CA ASN A 277 -44.39 24.98 -11.18
C ASN A 277 -43.79 26.25 -10.56
N CYS A 278 -43.63 26.30 -9.25
CA CYS A 278 -42.92 27.38 -8.55
C CYS A 278 -41.42 27.41 -8.91
N MET A 279 -40.77 26.24 -8.97
CA MET A 279 -39.36 26.14 -9.36
C MET A 279 -39.11 26.51 -10.82
N LEU A 280 -40.00 26.11 -11.74
CA LEU A 280 -39.93 26.49 -13.15
C LEU A 280 -40.08 28.01 -13.35
N SER A 281 -41.04 28.64 -12.65
CA SER A 281 -41.21 30.11 -12.70
C SER A 281 -40.00 30.88 -12.16
N TYR A 282 -39.32 30.33 -11.14
CA TYR A 282 -38.09 30.92 -10.59
C TYR A 282 -36.91 30.83 -11.56
N ILE A 283 -36.77 29.69 -12.25
CA ILE A 283 -35.71 29.48 -13.26
C ILE A 283 -35.92 30.40 -14.46
N GLU A 284 -37.14 30.52 -14.98
CA GLU A 284 -37.45 31.36 -16.15
C GLU A 284 -37.20 32.85 -15.88
N ASN A 285 -37.56 33.36 -14.69
CA ASN A 285 -37.34 34.75 -14.32
C ASN A 285 -35.84 35.08 -14.16
N ASN A 286 -35.04 34.14 -13.68
CA ASN A 286 -33.59 34.30 -13.55
C ASN A 286 -32.86 34.18 -14.90
N MET A 287 -33.36 33.34 -15.81
CA MET A 287 -32.86 33.25 -17.19
C MET A 287 -33.15 34.54 -17.98
N LYS A 288 -34.33 35.16 -17.79
CA LYS A 288 -34.67 36.45 -18.43
C LYS A 288 -33.80 37.61 -17.91
N LYS A 289 -33.39 37.60 -16.64
CA LYS A 289 -32.45 38.61 -16.08
C LYS A 289 -31.05 38.51 -16.68
N ARG A 290 -30.55 37.30 -16.97
CA ARG A 290 -29.23 37.09 -17.60
C ARG A 290 -29.15 37.54 -19.06
N ASN A 291 -30.25 37.55 -19.80
CA ASN A 291 -30.26 38.00 -21.20
C ASN A 291 -30.40 39.52 -21.36
N LYS A 292 -30.90 40.25 -20.35
CA LYS A 292 -30.89 41.72 -20.35
C LYS A 292 -29.54 42.32 -19.93
N SER A 293 -28.73 41.60 -19.15
CA SER A 293 -27.41 42.06 -18.68
C SER A 293 -26.25 41.77 -19.66
N ARG A 294 -26.52 41.18 -20.83
CA ARG A 294 -25.50 40.85 -21.87
C ARG A 294 -25.59 41.72 -23.14
N LYS A 295 -26.38 42.80 -23.14
CA LYS A 295 -26.49 43.74 -24.27
C LYS A 295 -25.94 45.14 -23.98
N ILE A 296 -25.11 45.29 -22.95
CA ILE A 296 -24.37 46.54 -22.69
C ILE A 296 -22.92 46.10 -22.51
N TYR A 297 -22.00 46.77 -23.22
CA TYR A 297 -20.63 46.36 -23.53
C TYR A 297 -20.49 45.39 -24.71
N ASP A 298 -20.86 45.86 -25.90
CA ASP A 298 -19.93 45.98 -27.02
C ASP A 298 -20.38 47.20 -27.87
N TYR A 299 -19.42 47.93 -28.42
CA TYR A 299 -19.58 49.18 -29.19
C TYR A 299 -20.58 49.09 -30.34
#